data_AF-A0A0Q8RD65-F1
#
_entry.id   AF-A0A0Q8RD65-F1
#
_cell.length_a   1.000
_cell.length_b   1.000
_cell.length_c   1.000
_cell.angle_alpha   90.00
_cell.angle_beta   90.00
_cell.angle_gamma   90.00
#
_symmetry.space_group_name_H-M   'P 1'
#
loop_
_entity.id
_entity.type
_entity.pdbx_description
1 polymer ?
#
loop_
_entity_poly.entity_id
_entity_poly.type
_entity_poly.pdbx_seq_one_letter_code
_entity_poly.pdbx_strand_id
1 'polypeptide(L)'
;MKWELDHQIQQPQQLQQQRSEPVRQDAWPPAQQVPFNMPSGFVTFRYSSTEVFSQNGQVHVKMRETRYQDGRLSSQECEGSLNRDAYQRMVSEAQSQFLNQMFGVARLLLGPFIR
;
A
#
# COMPACT_ATOMS: atom_id res chain seq x y z
N MET A 1 69.90 -1.97 31.46
CA MET A 1 68.78 -2.93 31.29
C MET A 1 67.64 -2.15 30.66
N LYS A 2 66.89 -2.58 29.64
CA LYS A 2 66.85 -3.78 28.81
C LYS A 2 65.60 -3.53 27.94
N TRP A 3 65.77 -3.19 26.65
CA TRP A 3 64.78 -3.29 25.54
C TRP A 3 63.40 -2.57 25.75
N GLU A 4 62.48 -2.33 24.83
CA GLU A 4 62.24 -2.71 23.43
C GLU A 4 61.20 -1.70 22.86
N LEU A 5 61.15 -1.60 21.52
CA LEU A 5 60.14 -0.91 20.72
C LEU A 5 58.73 -1.53 20.85
N ASP A 6 57.77 -0.87 20.18
CA ASP A 6 56.44 -1.35 19.77
C ASP A 6 55.25 -1.04 20.69
N HIS A 7 54.80 0.22 20.66
CA HIS A 7 53.37 0.47 20.70
C HIS A 7 52.79 0.45 19.28
N GLN A 8 52.61 -0.80 18.85
CA GLN A 8 51.87 -1.24 17.70
C GLN A 8 50.49 -0.56 17.61
N ILE A 9 50.23 0.04 16.46
CA ILE A 9 48.93 0.54 16.00
C ILE A 9 47.96 -0.65 15.85
N GLN A 10 46.88 -0.68 16.63
CA GLN A 10 45.61 -1.40 16.42
C GLN A 10 44.67 -1.03 17.58
N GLN A 11 43.51 -0.38 17.44
CA GLN A 11 42.35 -0.70 16.59
C GLN A 11 41.44 0.55 16.42
N PRO A 12 40.95 0.89 15.22
CA PRO A 12 39.78 1.75 15.06
C PRO A 12 38.46 0.96 14.91
N GLN A 13 38.43 -0.34 15.22
CA GLN A 13 37.29 -1.22 14.89
C GLN A 13 36.05 -1.08 15.80
N GLN A 14 36.11 -0.38 16.93
CA GLN A 14 34.97 -0.35 17.86
C GLN A 14 33.91 0.73 17.57
N LEU A 15 34.20 1.71 16.71
CA LEU A 15 33.23 2.79 16.38
C LEU A 15 32.29 2.46 15.22
N GLN A 16 32.46 1.33 14.53
CA GLN A 16 31.67 0.97 13.35
C GLN A 16 30.54 -0.04 13.61
N GLN A 17 30.54 -0.72 14.76
CA GLN A 17 29.49 -1.69 15.12
C GLN A 17 28.20 -1.06 15.65
N GLN A 18 28.19 0.25 15.89
CA GLN A 18 27.03 0.95 16.47
C GLN A 18 26.17 1.68 15.44
N ARG A 19 26.52 1.60 14.14
CA ARG A 19 25.71 2.15 13.04
C ARG A 19 25.16 1.04 12.15
N SER A 20 24.32 0.21 12.74
CA SER A 20 23.45 -0.70 12.00
C SER A 20 22.24 -1.06 12.86
N GLU A 21 21.52 -0.04 13.30
CA GLU A 21 20.09 -0.23 13.53
C GLU A 21 19.43 -0.30 12.15
N PRO A 22 18.85 -1.45 11.74
CA PRO A 22 18.00 -1.46 10.56
C PRO A 22 16.83 -0.51 10.87
N VAL A 23 16.64 0.49 10.00
CA VAL A 23 15.42 1.29 9.94
C VAL A 23 14.26 0.33 10.08
N ARG A 24 13.52 0.41 11.20
CA ARG A 24 12.21 -0.22 11.30
C ARG A 24 11.40 0.35 10.15
N GLN A 25 11.33 -0.40 9.07
CA GLN A 25 10.20 -0.30 8.17
C GLN A 25 9.01 -0.51 9.08
N ASP A 26 8.21 0.53 9.27
CA ASP A 26 6.87 0.40 9.80
C ASP A 26 6.16 -0.56 8.84
N ALA A 27 6.28 -1.85 9.17
CA ALA A 27 5.54 -2.90 8.57
C ALA A 27 4.08 -2.50 8.76
N TRP A 28 3.38 -2.33 7.64
CA TRP A 28 1.93 -2.28 7.64
C TRP A 28 1.44 -3.33 8.65
N PRO A 29 0.57 -2.97 9.61
CA PRO A 29 0.10 -3.94 10.57
C PRO A 29 -0.40 -5.14 9.77
N PRO A 30 0.06 -6.37 10.10
CA PRO A 30 -0.35 -7.55 9.35
C PRO A 30 -1.87 -7.52 9.32
N ALA A 31 -2.45 -7.59 8.11
CA ALA A 31 -3.89 -7.61 7.94
C ALA A 31 -4.43 -8.65 8.92
N GLN A 32 -5.15 -8.19 9.96
CA GLN A 32 -5.64 -9.08 11.00
C GLN A 32 -6.49 -10.13 10.31
N GLN A 33 -5.97 -11.35 10.27
CA GLN A 33 -6.70 -12.51 9.80
C GLN A 33 -7.76 -12.79 10.86
N VAL A 34 -8.89 -12.09 10.76
CA VAL A 34 -10.09 -12.47 11.51
C VAL A 34 -10.44 -13.90 11.11
N PRO A 35 -10.70 -14.80 12.07
CA PRO A 35 -11.02 -16.18 11.77
C PRO A 35 -12.20 -16.21 10.79
N PHE A 36 -12.05 -16.94 9.69
CA PHE A 36 -13.14 -17.24 8.77
C PHE A 36 -14.14 -18.13 9.50
N ASN A 37 -15.12 -17.53 10.16
CA ASN A 37 -16.28 -18.24 10.66
C ASN A 37 -17.28 -18.42 9.50
N MET A 38 -17.79 -19.64 9.34
CA MET A 38 -18.80 -20.01 8.34
C MET A 38 -20.07 -20.46 9.09
N PRO A 39 -21.28 -20.23 8.58
CA PRO A 39 -21.98 -18.95 8.58
C PRO A 39 -23.14 -18.96 9.59
N SER A 40 -23.35 -17.84 10.27
CA SER A 40 -24.68 -17.49 10.80
C SER A 40 -25.25 -16.39 9.89
N GLY A 41 -25.95 -16.82 8.83
CA GLY A 41 -26.53 -15.96 7.79
C GLY A 41 -25.85 -16.10 6.42
N PHE A 42 -26.62 -16.44 5.39
CA PHE A 42 -26.17 -16.87 4.05
C PHE A 42 -25.66 -15.73 3.13
N VAL A 43 -25.54 -14.51 3.63
CA VAL A 43 -25.16 -13.33 2.83
C VAL A 43 -24.03 -12.60 3.54
N THR A 44 -22.93 -12.40 2.82
CA THR A 44 -21.84 -11.49 3.20
C THR A 44 -21.72 -10.48 2.09
N PHE A 45 -21.58 -9.20 2.42
CA PHE A 45 -21.31 -8.17 1.42
C PHE A 45 -20.27 -7.17 1.93
N ARG A 46 -19.53 -6.62 0.97
CA ARG A 46 -18.63 -5.49 1.19
C ARG A 46 -18.95 -4.42 0.17
N TYR A 47 -19.18 -3.22 0.67
CA TYR A 47 -19.36 -2.01 -0.12
C TYR A 47 -18.25 -1.04 0.26
N SER A 48 -17.54 -0.51 -0.73
CA SER A 48 -16.51 0.51 -0.53
C SER A 48 -16.76 1.67 -1.48
N SER A 49 -16.73 2.89 -0.96
CA SER A 49 -16.73 4.13 -1.72
C SER A 49 -15.47 4.91 -1.40
N THR A 50 -14.79 5.39 -2.44
CA THR A 50 -13.67 6.32 -2.31
C THR A 50 -14.01 7.57 -3.10
N GLU A 51 -14.14 8.68 -2.40
CA GLU A 51 -14.37 10.00 -2.96
C GLU A 51 -13.06 10.77 -2.98
N VAL A 52 -12.72 11.35 -4.12
CA VAL A 52 -11.53 12.19 -4.28
C VAL A 52 -11.96 13.54 -4.82
N PHE A 53 -11.62 14.61 -4.11
CA PHE A 53 -11.98 15.98 -4.48
C PHE A 53 -10.83 16.94 -4.19
N SER A 54 -10.82 18.09 -4.87
CA SER A 54 -9.80 19.11 -4.68
C SER A 54 -10.43 20.34 -4.04
N GLN A 55 -9.87 20.81 -2.92
CA GLN A 55 -10.28 22.04 -2.24
C GLN A 55 -9.03 22.83 -1.85
N ASN A 56 -9.01 24.14 -2.12
CA ASN A 56 -7.91 25.04 -1.74
C ASN A 56 -6.50 24.57 -2.20
N GLY A 57 -6.41 23.90 -3.34
CA GLY A 57 -5.14 23.40 -3.89
C GLY A 57 -4.64 22.10 -3.25
N GLN A 58 -5.37 21.52 -2.30
CA GLN A 58 -5.11 20.20 -1.74
C GLN A 58 -6.12 19.18 -2.27
N VAL A 59 -5.65 17.94 -2.47
CA VAL A 59 -6.51 16.82 -2.83
C VAL A 59 -6.91 16.12 -1.54
N HIS A 60 -8.22 15.98 -1.33
CA HIS A 60 -8.81 15.26 -0.21
C HIS A 60 -9.33 13.91 -0.69
N VAL A 61 -9.17 12.91 0.16
CA VAL A 61 -9.62 11.56 -0.08
C VAL A 61 -10.46 11.15 1.10
N LYS A 62 -11.68 10.71 0.81
CA LYS A 62 -12.61 10.15 1.78
C LYS A 62 -12.92 8.72 1.37
N MET A 63 -12.69 7.78 2.27
CA MET A 63 -12.99 6.37 2.06
C MET A 63 -14.05 5.95 3.06
N ARG A 64 -15.07 5.25 2.58
CA ARG A 64 -16.04 4.55 3.42
C ARG A 64 -16.08 3.09 3.02
N GLU A 65 -15.88 2.20 3.98
CA GLU A 65 -16.11 0.76 3.80
C GLU A 65 -17.25 0.33 4.73
N THR A 66 -18.20 -0.43 4.20
CA THR A 66 -19.24 -1.10 4.97
C THR A 66 -19.18 -2.58 4.67
N ARG A 67 -19.14 -3.40 5.71
CA ARG A 67 -19.05 -4.85 5.63
C ARG A 67 -20.11 -5.49 6.50
N TYR A 68 -20.90 -6.37 5.90
CA TYR A 68 -21.79 -7.27 6.62
C TYR A 68 -21.18 -8.68 6.60
N GLN A 69 -20.88 -9.21 7.78
CA GLN A 69 -20.26 -10.52 7.96
C GLN A 69 -20.70 -11.11 9.31
N ASP A 70 -21.01 -12.41 9.34
CA ASP A 70 -21.38 -13.14 10.56
C ASP A 70 -22.54 -12.50 11.35
N GLY A 71 -23.56 -12.00 10.64
CA GLY A 71 -24.70 -11.33 11.24
C GLY A 71 -24.40 -9.91 11.74
N ARG A 72 -23.19 -9.39 11.54
CA ARG A 72 -22.74 -8.08 12.01
C ARG A 72 -22.47 -7.12 10.86
N LEU A 73 -23.02 -5.91 10.95
CA LEU A 73 -22.68 -4.80 10.08
C LEU A 73 -21.60 -3.94 10.73
N SER A 74 -20.51 -3.73 10.03
CA SER A 74 -19.42 -2.83 10.43
C SER A 74 -19.23 -1.76 9.36
N SER A 75 -18.92 -0.55 9.77
CA SER A 75 -18.60 0.55 8.86
C SER A 75 -17.38 1.30 9.36
N GLN A 76 -16.47 1.61 8.44
CA GLN A 76 -15.26 2.38 8.69
C GLN A 76 -15.25 3.56 7.72
N GLU A 77 -14.88 4.72 8.26
CA GLU A 77 -14.67 5.94 7.48
C GLU A 77 -13.25 6.44 7.75
N CYS A 78 -12.52 6.70 6.68
CA CYS A 78 -11.18 7.26 6.72
C CYS A 78 -11.16 8.54 5.87
N GLU A 79 -10.48 9.56 6.37
CA GLU A 79 -10.26 10.81 5.65
C GLU A 79 -8.77 11.14 5.63
N GLY A 80 -8.29 11.68 4.53
CA GLY A 80 -6.91 12.10 4.40
C GLY A 80 -6.71 13.10 3.28
N SER A 81 -5.50 13.66 3.23
CA SER A 81 -5.04 14.53 2.17
C SER A 81 -3.96 13.83 1.35
N LEU A 82 -4.02 13.99 0.03
CA LEU A 82 -3.03 13.47 -0.91
C LEU A 82 -2.32 14.65 -1.61
N ASN A 83 -1.02 14.49 -1.86
CA ASN A 83 -0.30 15.42 -2.70
C ASN A 83 -0.84 15.36 -4.16
N ARG A 84 -1.01 16.52 -4.80
CA ARG A 84 -1.57 16.62 -6.15
C ARG A 84 -0.81 15.82 -7.20
N ASP A 85 0.52 15.77 -7.13
CA ASP A 85 1.36 15.04 -8.09
C ASP A 85 1.26 13.52 -7.89
N ALA A 86 1.00 13.08 -6.65
CA ALA A 86 0.71 11.67 -6.36
C ALA A 86 -0.68 11.28 -6.92
N TYR A 87 -1.68 12.15 -6.79
CA TYR A 87 -3.00 11.96 -7.38
C TYR A 87 -2.94 11.85 -8.91
N GLN A 88 -2.26 12.79 -9.59
CA GLN A 88 -2.17 12.78 -11.05
C GLN A 88 -1.50 11.51 -11.59
N ARG A 89 -0.44 11.04 -10.92
CA ARG A 89 0.22 9.77 -11.28
C ARG A 89 -0.72 8.58 -11.13
N MET A 90 -1.43 8.48 -10.00
CA MET A 90 -2.40 7.42 -9.76
C MET A 90 -3.50 7.39 -10.83
N VAL A 91 -4.07 8.55 -11.18
CA VAL A 91 -5.11 8.66 -12.21
C VAL A 91 -4.58 8.25 -13.59
N SER A 92 -3.39 8.74 -13.96
CA SER A 92 -2.78 8.41 -15.24
C SER A 92 -2.50 6.91 -15.37
N GLU A 93 -2.02 6.28 -14.31
CA GLU A 93 -1.78 4.84 -14.26
C GLU A 93 -3.08 4.04 -14.36
N ALA A 94 -4.11 4.42 -13.60
CA ALA A 94 -5.42 3.77 -13.66
C ALA A 94 -6.06 3.86 -15.05
N GLN A 95 -6.01 5.04 -15.69
CA GLN A 95 -6.49 5.23 -17.06
C GLN A 95 -5.72 4.37 -18.06
N SER A 96 -4.39 4.30 -17.94
CA SER A 96 -3.55 3.46 -18.79
C SER A 96 -3.90 1.98 -18.65
N GLN A 97 -4.04 1.49 -17.41
CA GLN A 97 -4.41 0.09 -17.15
C GLN A 97 -5.81 -0.24 -17.71
N PHE A 98 -6.79 0.65 -17.50
CA PHE A 98 -8.13 0.48 -18.05
C PHE A 98 -8.12 0.40 -19.58
N LEU A 99 -7.44 1.33 -20.25
CA LEU A 99 -7.32 1.33 -21.70
C LEU A 99 -6.66 0.04 -22.21
N ASN A 100 -5.59 -0.42 -21.57
CA ASN A 100 -4.91 -1.66 -21.94
C ASN A 100 -5.83 -2.88 -21.82
N GLN A 101 -6.63 -2.97 -20.76
CA GLN A 101 -7.63 -4.03 -20.62
C GLN A 101 -8.72 -3.93 -21.69
N MET A 102 -9.20 -2.71 -21.98
CA MET A 102 -10.19 -2.45 -23.01
C MET A 102 -9.69 -2.87 -24.40
N PHE A 103 -8.43 -2.58 -24.74
CA PHE A 103 -7.83 -3.01 -26.01
C PHE A 103 -7.74 -4.54 -26.10
N GLY A 104 -7.43 -5.22 -24.99
CA GLY A 104 -7.45 -6.69 -24.93
C GLY A 104 -8.84 -7.27 -25.23
N VAL A 105 -9.88 -6.71 -24.59
CA VAL A 105 -11.28 -7.11 -24.83
C VAL A 105 -11.73 -6.77 -26.25
N ALA A 106 -11.44 -5.56 -26.73
CA ALA A 106 -11.79 -5.12 -28.08
C ALA A 106 -11.11 -5.99 -29.15
N ARG A 107 -9.83 -6.36 -28.97
CA ARG A 107 -9.12 -7.28 -29.85
C ARG A 107 -9.75 -8.66 -29.88
N LEU A 108 -10.22 -9.16 -28.74
CA LEU A 108 -10.87 -10.47 -28.65
C LEU A 108 -12.27 -10.46 -29.30
N LEU A 109 -13.03 -9.38 -29.12
CA LEU A 109 -14.40 -9.28 -29.64
C LEU A 109 -14.46 -8.86 -31.13
N LEU A 110 -13.57 -7.98 -31.58
CA LEU A 110 -13.59 -7.42 -32.92
C LEU A 110 -12.58 -8.08 -33.87
N GLY A 111 -11.60 -8.81 -33.34
CA GLY A 111 -10.60 -9.55 -34.13
C GLY A 111 -11.15 -10.42 -35.27
N PRO A 112 -12.24 -11.19 -35.09
CA PRO A 112 -12.79 -12.01 -36.19
C PRO A 112 -13.53 -11.19 -37.27
N PHE A 113 -13.83 -9.91 -37.02
CA PHE A 113 -14.59 -9.04 -37.93
C PHE A 113 -13.71 -7.99 -38.65
N ILE A 114 -12.43 -7.85 -38.27
CA ILE A 114 -11.46 -6.91 -38.87
C ILE A 114 -10.52 -7.63 -39.86
N ARG A 115 -10.94 -8.79 -40.40
CA ARG A 115 -10.19 -9.51 -41.43
C ARG A 115 -10.70 -9.18 -42.83
#